data_AF-A0A2V7WKL2-F1
#
_entry.id   AF-A0A2V7WKL2-F1
#
_cell.length_a   1.000
_cell.length_b   1.000
_cell.length_c   1.000
_cell.angle_alpha   90.00
_cell.angle_beta   90.00
_cell.angle_gamma   90.00
#
_symmetry.space_group_name_H-M   'P 1'
#
loop_
_entity.id
_entity.type
_entity.pdbx_description
1 polymer ?
#
loop_
_entity_poly.entity_id
_entity_poly.type
_entity_poly.pdbx_seq_one_letter_code
_entity_poly.pdbx_strand_id
1 'polypeptide(L)'
;RETVHRAWRLHVDHIRHSLVNAFYQGWDLNPAQLPTRYAAVYSFFLEGLSAATERLRNFIEKAGQATLVGDVFDDAATGQGLLNYFLRAMNCGAISEQEALATGLTVEELRSRSFVKILRGRRERAASSERRAGGN
;
A
#
# COMPACT_ATOMS: atom_id res chain seq x y z
N ARG A 1 -30.50 2.98 23.23
CA ARG A 1 -29.18 3.50 22.80
C ARG A 1 -28.08 2.43 22.86
N GLU A 2 -27.98 1.69 23.97
CA GLU A 2 -26.97 0.63 24.16
C GLU A 2 -27.00 -0.46 23.06
N THR A 3 -28.18 -0.97 22.71
CA THR A 3 -28.34 -1.99 21.65
C THR A 3 -27.78 -1.54 20.31
N VAL A 4 -28.01 -0.29 19.93
CA VAL A 4 -27.47 0.29 18.68
C VAL A 4 -25.95 0.35 18.73
N HIS A 5 -25.38 0.88 19.80
CA HIS A 5 -23.93 0.95 19.95
C HIS A 5 -23.27 -0.44 19.98
N ARG A 6 -23.92 -1.44 20.60
CA ARG A 6 -23.44 -2.83 20.60
C ARG A 6 -23.45 -3.42 19.20
N ALA A 7 -24.55 -3.24 18.45
CA ALA A 7 -24.66 -3.71 17.07
C ALA A 7 -23.61 -3.04 16.16
N TRP A 8 -23.36 -1.75 16.35
CA TRP A 8 -22.35 -1.01 15.62
C TRP A 8 -20.93 -1.51 15.90
N ARG A 9 -20.58 -1.75 17.17
CA ARG A 9 -19.28 -2.35 17.53
C ARG A 9 -19.09 -3.71 16.86
N LEU A 10 -20.09 -4.59 16.97
CA LEU A 10 -20.04 -5.91 16.32
C LEU A 10 -19.83 -5.79 14.81
N HIS A 11 -20.52 -4.85 14.15
CA HIS A 11 -20.36 -4.63 12.72
C HIS A 11 -18.94 -4.16 12.35
N VAL A 12 -18.38 -3.20 13.11
CA VAL A 12 -16.99 -2.76 12.94
C VAL A 12 -16.01 -3.92 13.10
N ASP A 13 -16.18 -4.74 14.15
CA ASP A 13 -15.31 -5.89 14.42
C ASP A 13 -15.32 -6.90 13.27
N HIS A 14 -16.48 -7.20 12.70
CA HIS A 14 -16.60 -8.07 11.53
C HIS A 14 -15.90 -7.49 10.28
N ILE A 15 -16.06 -6.20 10.02
CA ILE A 15 -15.38 -5.53 8.89
C ILE A 15 -13.87 -5.59 9.10
N ARG A 16 -13.38 -5.28 10.29
CA ARG A 16 -11.95 -5.32 10.60
C ARG A 16 -11.39 -6.75 10.46
N HIS A 17 -12.12 -7.75 10.95
CA HIS A 17 -11.76 -9.15 10.75
C HIS A 17 -11.63 -9.50 9.27
N SER A 18 -12.59 -9.07 8.44
CA SER A 18 -12.55 -9.24 6.98
C SER A 18 -11.32 -8.58 6.35
N LEU A 19 -11.03 -7.33 6.70
CA LEU A 19 -9.90 -6.55 6.16
C LEU A 19 -8.54 -7.16 6.53
N VAL A 20 -8.36 -7.59 7.78
CA VAL A 20 -7.15 -8.27 8.25
C VAL A 20 -6.89 -9.57 7.48
N ASN A 21 -7.96 -10.27 7.10
CA ASN A 21 -7.88 -11.48 6.28
C ASN A 21 -7.89 -11.22 4.76
N ALA A 22 -7.62 -9.97 4.34
CA ALA A 22 -7.56 -9.55 2.94
C ALA A 22 -8.88 -9.69 2.14
N PHE A 23 -10.02 -9.76 2.83
CA PHE A 23 -11.34 -9.65 2.23
C PHE A 23 -11.83 -8.19 2.29
N TYR A 24 -11.61 -7.47 1.19
CA TYR A 24 -11.91 -6.02 1.09
C TYR A 24 -13.30 -5.73 0.52
N GLN A 25 -14.13 -6.76 0.33
CA GLN A 25 -15.50 -6.65 -0.18
C GLN A 25 -16.47 -7.01 0.94
N GLY A 26 -17.63 -6.37 0.96
CA GLY A 26 -18.67 -6.63 1.97
C GLY A 26 -19.99 -5.97 1.59
N TRP A 27 -21.09 -6.38 2.24
CA TRP A 27 -22.45 -5.96 1.91
C TRP A 27 -23.15 -5.42 3.15
N ASP A 28 -23.81 -4.27 3.04
CA ASP A 28 -24.64 -3.72 4.09
C ASP A 28 -26.09 -4.13 3.82
N LEU A 29 -26.75 -4.71 4.82
CA LEU A 29 -28.16 -5.10 4.75
C LEU A 29 -29.07 -4.01 5.32
N ASN A 30 -28.50 -2.96 5.93
CA ASN A 30 -29.21 -1.86 6.52
C ASN A 30 -28.46 -0.52 6.32
N PRO A 31 -29.12 0.59 5.96
CA PRO A 31 -28.47 1.89 5.80
C PRO A 31 -27.69 2.39 7.02
N ALA A 32 -28.10 2.02 8.24
CA ALA A 32 -27.42 2.39 9.48
C ALA A 32 -26.04 1.72 9.64
N GLN A 33 -25.66 0.79 8.74
CA GLN A 33 -24.34 0.17 8.70
C GLN A 33 -23.31 1.00 7.93
N LEU A 34 -23.76 1.89 7.03
CA LEU A 34 -22.87 2.71 6.21
C LEU A 34 -21.88 3.55 7.04
N PRO A 35 -22.29 4.26 8.12
CA PRO A 35 -21.34 5.03 8.92
C PRO A 35 -20.27 4.17 9.58
N THR A 36 -20.66 3.01 10.12
CA THR A 36 -19.72 2.08 10.76
C THR A 36 -18.78 1.41 9.76
N ARG A 37 -19.25 1.11 8.54
CA ARG A 37 -18.40 0.62 7.45
C ARG A 37 -17.35 1.64 7.06
N TYR A 38 -17.79 2.88 6.82
CA TYR A 38 -16.90 3.97 6.48
C TYR A 38 -15.82 4.14 7.56
N ALA A 39 -16.22 4.23 8.83
CA ALA A 39 -15.31 4.35 9.96
C ALA A 39 -14.33 3.16 10.04
N ALA A 40 -14.81 1.92 9.91
CA ALA A 40 -13.96 0.73 10.00
C ALA A 40 -12.91 0.64 8.86
N VAL A 41 -13.32 0.92 7.62
CA VAL A 41 -12.43 0.86 6.45
C VAL A 41 -11.38 1.97 6.51
N TYR A 42 -11.79 3.21 6.81
CA TYR A 42 -10.86 4.33 6.90
C TYR A 42 -9.90 4.18 8.07
N SER A 43 -10.40 3.86 9.26
CA SER A 43 -9.55 3.65 10.44
C SER A 43 -8.52 2.53 10.21
N PHE A 44 -8.91 1.42 9.57
CA PHE A 44 -7.97 0.35 9.23
C PHE A 44 -6.75 0.84 8.44
N PHE A 45 -6.97 1.65 7.39
CA PHE A 45 -5.88 2.16 6.56
C PHE A 45 -5.11 3.31 7.23
N LEU A 46 -5.79 4.17 7.99
CA LEU A 46 -5.16 5.29 8.68
C LEU A 46 -4.28 4.81 9.84
N GLU A 47 -4.76 3.87 10.64
CA GLU A 47 -4.00 3.28 11.76
C GLU A 47 -2.76 2.52 11.27
N GLY A 48 -2.86 1.82 10.13
CA GLY A 48 -1.75 1.07 9.55
C GLY A 48 -0.76 1.91 8.74
N LEU A 49 -1.08 3.18 8.42
CA LEU A 49 -0.35 3.97 7.43
C LEU A 49 1.13 4.12 7.77
N SER A 50 1.46 4.57 8.99
CA SER A 50 2.85 4.80 9.40
C SER A 50 3.70 3.52 9.27
N ALA A 51 3.22 2.42 9.85
CA ALA A 51 3.94 1.15 9.81
C ALA A 51 4.04 0.56 8.39
N ALA A 52 3.00 0.72 7.55
CA ALA A 52 3.05 0.28 6.16
C ALA A 52 4.04 1.12 5.33
N THR A 53 4.11 2.43 5.58
CA THR A 53 5.04 3.35 4.91
C THR A 53 6.48 3.00 5.20
N GLU A 54 6.81 2.78 6.46
CA GLU A 54 8.16 2.36 6.86
C GLU A 54 8.54 1.02 6.22
N ARG A 55 7.64 0.03 6.24
CA ARG A 55 7.89 -1.27 5.63
C ARG A 55 8.16 -1.16 4.13
N LEU A 56 7.31 -0.45 3.38
CA LEU A 56 7.49 -0.31 1.94
C LEU A 56 8.75 0.49 1.59
N ARG A 57 9.05 1.58 2.33
CA ARG A 57 10.26 2.38 2.15
C ARG A 57 11.52 1.52 2.34
N ASN A 58 11.63 0.84 3.48
CA ASN A 58 12.78 -0.02 3.79
C ASN A 58 12.93 -1.14 2.74
N PHE A 59 11.81 -1.67 2.25
CA PHE A 59 11.81 -2.72 1.24
C PHE A 59 12.32 -2.22 -0.13
N ILE A 60 11.89 -1.03 -0.53
CA ILE A 60 12.37 -0.37 -1.76
C ILE A 60 13.86 -0.03 -1.68
N GLU A 61 14.33 0.46 -0.53
CA GLU A 61 15.75 0.78 -0.32
C GLU A 61 16.62 -0.47 -0.48
N LYS A 62 16.23 -1.59 0.16
CA LYS A 62 16.91 -2.88 0.02
C LYS A 62 16.90 -3.38 -1.43
N ALA A 63 15.76 -3.29 -2.11
CA ALA A 63 15.65 -3.71 -3.51
C ALA A 63 16.52 -2.84 -4.45
N GLY A 64 16.63 -1.55 -4.16
CA GLY A 64 17.54 -0.63 -4.86
C GLY A 64 19.00 -1.03 -4.70
N GLN A 65 19.43 -1.39 -3.48
CA GLN A 65 20.79 -1.85 -3.22
C GLN A 65 21.11 -3.16 -3.96
N ALA A 66 20.21 -4.15 -3.93
CA ALA A 66 20.39 -5.40 -4.68
C ALA A 66 20.54 -5.14 -6.19
N THR A 67 19.72 -4.23 -6.73
CA THR A 67 19.77 -3.83 -8.13
C THR A 67 21.12 -3.21 -8.53
N LEU A 68 21.75 -2.41 -7.64
CA LEU A 68 23.06 -1.79 -7.90
C LEU A 68 24.20 -2.80 -7.96
N VAL A 69 24.10 -3.90 -7.21
CA VAL A 69 25.12 -4.97 -7.21
C VAL A 69 24.85 -5.99 -8.33
N GLY A 70 23.83 -5.76 -9.16
CA GLY A 70 23.45 -6.65 -10.27
C GLY A 70 22.70 -7.90 -9.84
N ASP A 71 22.24 -7.97 -8.59
CA ASP A 71 21.49 -9.10 -8.06
C ASP A 71 19.99 -8.99 -8.38
N VAL A 72 19.35 -10.13 -8.61
CA VAL A 72 17.91 -10.18 -8.87
C VAL A 72 17.19 -10.15 -7.53
N PHE A 73 16.41 -9.10 -7.30
CA PHE A 73 15.54 -9.04 -6.14
C PHE A 73 14.45 -10.12 -6.22
N ASP A 74 14.56 -11.15 -5.38
CA ASP A 74 13.76 -12.36 -5.41
C ASP A 74 12.36 -12.19 -4.79
N ASP A 75 12.21 -11.27 -3.84
CA ASP A 75 10.98 -11.08 -3.07
C ASP A 75 10.00 -10.05 -3.66
N ALA A 76 9.86 -10.02 -5.00
CA ALA A 76 8.95 -9.09 -5.65
C ALA A 76 7.48 -9.25 -5.22
N ALA A 77 7.09 -10.45 -4.76
CA ALA A 77 5.75 -10.76 -4.27
C ALA A 77 5.43 -9.99 -2.98
N THR A 78 6.34 -9.96 -2.01
CA THR A 78 6.17 -9.17 -0.79
C THR A 78 6.08 -7.69 -1.11
N GLY A 79 6.93 -7.19 -2.02
CA GLY A 79 6.86 -5.80 -2.49
C GLY A 79 5.51 -5.45 -3.12
N GLN A 80 4.94 -6.37 -3.90
CA GLN A 80 3.60 -6.20 -4.47
C GLN A 80 2.51 -6.19 -3.38
N GLY A 81 2.63 -7.04 -2.35
CA GLY A 81 1.73 -7.04 -1.20
C GLY A 81 1.74 -5.70 -0.46
N LEU A 82 2.93 -5.17 -0.17
CA LEU A 82 3.11 -3.86 0.45
C LEU A 82 2.55 -2.74 -0.43
N LEU A 83 2.80 -2.76 -1.74
CA LEU A 83 2.25 -1.78 -2.67
C LEU A 83 0.71 -1.83 -2.71
N ASN A 84 0.12 -3.03 -2.68
CA ASN A 84 -1.32 -3.21 -2.75
C ASN A 84 -2.06 -2.57 -1.56
N TYR A 85 -1.42 -2.47 -0.39
CA TYR A 85 -1.98 -1.72 0.75
C TYR A 85 -2.31 -0.28 0.35
N PHE A 86 -1.32 0.43 -0.21
CA PHE A 86 -1.46 1.83 -0.64
C PHE A 86 -2.46 1.98 -1.78
N LEU A 87 -2.42 1.08 -2.76
CA LEU A 87 -3.37 1.10 -3.88
C LEU A 87 -4.82 0.95 -3.40
N ARG A 88 -5.07 0.13 -2.38
CA ARG A 88 -6.40 -0.06 -1.80
C ARG A 88 -6.83 1.14 -0.95
N ALA A 89 -5.92 1.65 -0.13
CA ALA A 89 -6.15 2.84 0.71
C ALA A 89 -6.49 4.09 -0.12
N MET A 90 -5.77 4.32 -1.23
CA MET A 90 -6.06 5.43 -2.15
C MET A 90 -7.39 5.22 -2.89
N ASN A 91 -7.66 4.00 -3.34
CA ASN A 91 -8.89 3.70 -4.09
C ASN A 91 -10.16 3.93 -3.27
N CYS A 92 -10.12 3.64 -1.95
CA CYS A 92 -11.24 3.95 -1.07
C CYS A 92 -11.22 5.39 -0.52
N GLY A 93 -10.21 6.19 -0.84
CA GLY A 93 -10.07 7.57 -0.37
C GLY A 93 -9.64 7.71 1.08
N ALA A 94 -9.13 6.64 1.70
CA ALA A 94 -8.63 6.69 3.08
C ALA A 94 -7.31 7.45 3.20
N ILE A 95 -6.50 7.47 2.14
CA ILE A 95 -5.28 8.27 2.05
C ILE A 95 -5.19 8.96 0.69
N SER A 96 -4.46 10.07 0.65
CA SER A 96 -4.12 10.81 -0.56
C SER A 96 -2.90 10.21 -1.29
N GLU A 97 -2.74 10.58 -2.57
CA GLU A 97 -1.53 10.26 -3.34
C GLU A 97 -0.29 10.86 -2.66
N GLN A 98 -0.42 12.07 -2.08
CA GLN A 98 0.68 12.76 -1.40
C GLN A 98 1.19 12.00 -0.16
N GLU A 99 0.29 11.42 0.62
CA GLU A 99 0.66 10.58 1.77
C GLU A 99 1.37 9.29 1.33
N ALA A 100 0.96 8.72 0.19
CA ALA A 100 1.63 7.53 -0.36
C ALA A 100 3.06 7.83 -0.84
N LEU A 101 3.38 9.05 -1.28
CA LEU A 101 4.74 9.43 -1.68
C LEU A 101 5.76 9.34 -0.54
N ALA A 102 5.31 9.34 0.72
CA ALA A 102 6.19 9.12 1.87
C ALA A 102 6.90 7.75 1.83
N THR A 103 6.44 6.79 1.03
CA THR A 103 7.12 5.49 0.85
C THR A 103 8.41 5.60 0.04
N GLY A 104 8.72 6.76 -0.57
CA GLY A 104 9.85 6.93 -1.48
C GLY A 104 9.59 6.44 -2.90
N LEU A 105 8.31 6.18 -3.25
CA LEU A 105 7.88 5.95 -4.62
C LEU A 105 7.55 7.28 -5.30
N THR A 106 7.77 7.36 -6.62
CA THR A 106 7.22 8.46 -7.42
C THR A 106 5.76 8.21 -7.78
N VAL A 107 5.09 9.26 -8.25
CA VAL A 107 3.71 9.17 -8.76
C VAL A 107 3.61 8.17 -9.91
N GLU A 108 4.57 8.18 -10.84
CA GLU A 108 4.61 7.25 -11.98
C GLU A 108 4.78 5.80 -11.51
N GLU A 109 5.61 5.58 -10.49
CA GLU A 109 5.84 4.28 -9.90
C GLU A 109 4.57 3.74 -9.22
N LEU A 110 3.88 4.56 -8.43
CA LEU A 110 2.59 4.21 -7.83
C LEU A 110 1.54 3.86 -8.91
N ARG A 111 1.45 4.67 -9.98
CA ARG A 111 0.52 4.47 -11.09
C ARG A 111 0.82 3.23 -11.93
N SER A 112 2.06 2.76 -11.92
CA SER A 112 2.41 1.49 -12.58
C SER A 112 1.71 0.28 -11.95
N ARG A 113 1.29 0.40 -10.67
CA ARG A 113 0.60 -0.61 -9.86
C ARG A 113 1.33 -1.95 -9.77
N SER A 114 2.61 -2.00 -10.18
CA SER A 114 3.38 -3.23 -10.31
C SER A 114 4.77 -3.04 -9.75
N PHE A 115 5.06 -3.71 -8.66
CA PHE A 115 6.36 -3.63 -7.99
C PHE A 115 7.50 -4.08 -8.90
N VAL A 116 7.29 -5.11 -9.71
CA VAL A 116 8.26 -5.57 -10.72
C VAL A 116 8.56 -4.49 -11.76
N LYS A 117 7.55 -3.75 -12.23
CA LYS A 117 7.76 -2.65 -13.19
C LYS A 117 8.55 -1.50 -12.55
N ILE A 118 8.28 -1.20 -11.27
CA ILE A 118 9.02 -0.19 -10.51
C ILE A 118 10.51 -0.56 -10.45
N LEU A 119 10.84 -1.80 -10.06
CA LEU A 119 12.23 -2.25 -9.99
C LEU A 119 12.93 -2.23 -11.34
N ARG A 120 12.29 -2.73 -12.40
CA ARG A 120 12.84 -2.69 -13.76
C ARG A 120 13.14 -1.25 -14.20
N GLY A 121 12.19 -0.34 -14.01
CA GLY A 121 12.36 1.07 -14.36
C GLY A 121 13.49 1.74 -13.57
N ARG A 122 13.66 1.42 -12.28
CA ARG A 122 14.79 1.92 -11.46
C ARG A 122 16.14 1.41 -11.98
N ARG A 123 16.23 0.12 -12.32
CA ARG A 123 17.44 -0.49 -12.88
C ARG A 123 17.86 0.15 -14.21
N GLU A 124 16.91 0.36 -15.11
CA GLU A 124 17.17 0.98 -16.42
C GLU A 124 17.70 2.41 -16.28
N ARG A 125 17.18 3.17 -15.31
CA ARG A 125 17.67 4.52 -14.99
C ARG A 125 19.10 4.49 -14.44
N ALA A 126 19.40 3.58 -13.52
CA ALA A 126 20.76 3.43 -12.95
C ALA A 126 21.81 3.06 -14.03
N ALA A 127 21.50 2.08 -14.89
CA ALA A 127 22.38 1.69 -16.00
C ALA A 127 22.57 2.82 -17.03
N SER A 128 21.58 3.71 -17.17
CA SER A 128 21.67 4.87 -18.06
C SER A 128 22.52 6.00 -17.46
N SER A 129 22.53 6.18 -16.14
CA SER A 129 23.40 7.15 -15.48
C SER A 129 24.88 6.74 -15.50
N GLU A 130 25.19 5.44 -15.32
CA GLU A 130 26.57 4.94 -15.38
C GLU A 130 27.19 5.12 -16.76
N ARG A 131 26.44 4.80 -17.83
CA ARG A 131 26.90 5.01 -19.21
C ARG A 131 27.18 6.47 -19.54
N ARG A 132 26.47 7.41 -18.91
CA ARG A 132 26.75 8.86 -19.06
C ARG A 132 27.97 9.30 -18.26
N ALA A 133 28.27 8.65 -17.14
CA ALA A 133 29.40 9.00 -16.28
C ALA A 133 30.75 8.40 -16.75
N GLY A 134 30.74 7.23 -17.38
CA GLY A 134 31.96 6.55 -17.88
C GLY A 134 32.36 6.87 -19.32
N GLY A 135 31.69 7.85 -19.96
CA GLY A 135 31.91 8.23 -21.36
C GLY A 135 32.79 9.47 -21.57
N ASN A 136 33.68 9.77 -20.62
CA ASN A 136 34.68 10.85 -20.70
C ASN A 136 36.08 10.28 -20.42
#